data_AF-A0A959A0J7-F1
#
_entry.id   AF-A0A959A0J7-F1
#
_cell.length_a   1.000
_cell.length_b   1.000
_cell.length_c   1.000
_cell.angle_alpha   90.00
_cell.angle_beta   90.00
_cell.angle_gamma   90.00
#
_symmetry.space_group_name_H-M   'P 1'
#
loop_
_entity.id
_entity.type
_entity.pdbx_description
1 polymer ?
#
loop_
_entity_poly.entity_id
_entity_poly.type
_entity_poly.pdbx_seq_one_letter_code
_entity_poly.pdbx_strand_id
1 'polypeptide(L)'
;MLTHLTIKNYALIDHLEMDLSRHLNVITGETGAGKSIMLGAIGLLLGNRADTKVLWNGSEKCIAEGTFDIGPYGLQPLFEEGDLDYEKQTVIRREISPSGKSRAFINDTPVTLDVMKKIGVKLMDVHSQHETLDLGTRAFQLSVIDAFAENGELRERYYGAWHRYVVAHEAFETLTNEANQLRQESDFVKFQLDELIKARLVEGEQEELEGSLKIMEHAEDIKTKFNQLLAQLDRADLSAAGIFNEARPILNALANYSDRYRHLLERFESVRIEMADIVSELEGEEGKIDFDPEKTEEAKERLSLIYQLQQKHRLGSVKELLQLQDDLQIKSDKVGNLDGELASVKNKLDDATRQLAERGGQLSGSRTKSFSGFGKQMMALLNELGIPEARLDVEHKKTAPTATGADSIELLFSANKGMPLRPLAQVASGGEFSRLMFCIKYLLAQKTALPTLVLDEIDTGVSGEIAIRLGKMMKAMAGRHQLLVISHLPQIAAKADCHYYAYKDSKGTKTFSRIKKLTEEERVEEIAKMIGGEKPSSLARENARELILG
;
A
#
# COMPACT_ATOMS: atom_id res chain seq x y z
N MET A 1 -20.27 -18.27 11.39
CA MET A 1 -21.59 -18.45 12.01
C MET A 1 -21.49 -18.14 13.48
N LEU A 2 -22.42 -17.35 14.03
CA LEU A 2 -22.50 -17.02 15.46
C LEU A 2 -23.02 -18.24 16.22
N THR A 3 -22.22 -18.83 17.11
CA THR A 3 -22.59 -20.03 17.88
C THR A 3 -23.16 -19.65 19.25
N HIS A 4 -22.57 -18.65 19.90
CA HIS A 4 -22.96 -18.19 21.22
C HIS A 4 -22.94 -16.65 21.30
N LEU A 5 -23.91 -16.05 21.97
CA LEU A 5 -24.00 -14.62 22.21
C LEU A 5 -24.23 -14.33 23.69
N THR A 6 -23.35 -13.52 24.28
CA THR A 6 -23.44 -13.04 25.65
C THR A 6 -23.52 -11.53 25.68
N ILE A 7 -24.54 -10.98 26.33
CA ILE A 7 -24.71 -9.53 26.53
C ILE A 7 -24.92 -9.27 28.02
N LYS A 8 -24.06 -8.43 28.60
CA LYS A 8 -24.12 -8.03 30.02
C LYS A 8 -24.21 -6.52 30.11
N ASN A 9 -25.12 -6.05 30.96
CA ASN A 9 -25.23 -4.66 31.36
C ASN A 9 -25.45 -3.67 30.18
N TYR A 10 -26.33 -4.01 29.25
CA TYR A 10 -26.62 -3.23 28.03
C TYR A 10 -28.09 -2.80 27.98
N ALA A 11 -28.35 -1.50 28.10
CA ALA A 11 -29.64 -0.83 28.11
C ALA A 11 -30.66 -1.40 29.12
N LEU A 12 -31.52 -2.34 28.71
CA LEU A 12 -32.48 -3.03 29.59
C LEU A 12 -32.09 -4.50 29.87
N ILE A 13 -30.97 -4.95 29.33
CA ILE A 13 -30.44 -6.31 29.47
C ILE A 13 -29.43 -6.29 30.62
N ASP A 14 -29.76 -6.95 31.74
CA ASP A 14 -28.82 -7.22 32.83
C ASP A 14 -27.82 -8.30 32.42
N HIS A 15 -28.34 -9.43 31.94
CA HIS A 15 -27.58 -10.57 31.45
C HIS A 15 -28.41 -11.38 30.44
N LEU A 16 -27.81 -11.71 29.31
CA LEU A 16 -28.39 -12.50 28.23
C LEU A 16 -27.34 -13.47 27.72
N GLU A 17 -27.73 -14.74 27.58
CA GLU A 17 -26.96 -15.79 26.92
C GLU A 17 -27.84 -16.53 25.93
N MET A 18 -27.33 -16.77 24.72
CA MET A 18 -28.04 -17.45 23.65
C MET A 18 -27.12 -18.41 22.90
N ASP A 19 -27.49 -19.70 22.86
CA ASP A 19 -26.88 -20.70 21.98
C ASP A 19 -27.68 -20.82 20.70
N LEU A 20 -27.15 -20.30 19.58
CA LEU A 20 -27.88 -20.20 18.32
C LEU A 20 -27.72 -21.45 17.46
N SER A 21 -28.79 -21.82 16.75
CA SER A 21 -28.74 -22.81 15.68
C SER A 21 -27.93 -22.28 14.50
N ARG A 22 -27.27 -23.20 13.77
CA ARG A 22 -26.59 -22.91 12.50
C ARG A 22 -27.55 -22.54 11.35
N HIS A 23 -28.85 -22.76 11.54
CA HIS A 23 -29.90 -22.57 10.55
C HIS A 23 -30.78 -21.34 10.89
N LEU A 24 -32.11 -21.50 10.98
CA LEU A 24 -33.04 -20.41 11.20
C LEU A 24 -33.34 -20.20 12.68
N ASN A 25 -32.92 -19.06 13.21
CA ASN A 25 -33.25 -18.60 14.55
C ASN A 25 -34.32 -17.50 14.43
N VAL A 26 -35.43 -17.63 15.15
CA VAL A 26 -36.49 -16.60 15.17
C VAL A 26 -36.71 -16.10 16.59
N ILE A 27 -36.81 -14.78 16.75
CA ILE A 27 -37.12 -14.13 18.00
C ILE A 27 -38.48 -13.43 17.89
N THR A 28 -39.43 -13.86 18.71
CA THR A 28 -40.75 -13.22 18.86
C THR A 28 -40.85 -12.52 20.23
N GLY A 29 -42.00 -11.92 20.51
CA GLY A 29 -42.28 -11.28 21.79
C GLY A 29 -42.85 -9.87 21.64
N GLU A 30 -43.12 -9.20 22.76
CA GLU A 30 -43.76 -7.89 22.76
C GLU A 30 -42.89 -6.80 22.12
N THR A 31 -43.54 -5.78 21.55
CA THR A 31 -42.85 -4.57 21.07
C THR A 31 -42.18 -3.87 22.25
N GLY A 32 -40.89 -3.55 22.10
CA GLY A 32 -40.10 -2.95 23.19
C GLY A 32 -39.67 -3.94 24.29
N ALA A 33 -39.81 -5.25 24.10
CA ALA A 33 -39.27 -6.29 25.00
C ALA A 33 -37.75 -6.51 24.89
N GLY A 34 -37.04 -5.65 24.14
CA GLY A 34 -35.58 -5.71 24.02
C GLY A 34 -35.03 -6.33 22.73
N LYS A 35 -35.87 -6.63 21.73
CA LYS A 35 -35.45 -7.16 20.41
C LYS A 35 -34.48 -6.20 19.69
N SER A 36 -34.86 -4.94 19.53
CA SER A 36 -33.99 -3.89 18.95
C SER A 36 -32.79 -3.54 19.84
N ILE A 37 -32.92 -3.74 21.16
CA ILE A 37 -31.82 -3.56 22.11
C ILE A 37 -30.74 -4.61 21.85
N MET A 38 -31.14 -5.88 21.66
CA MET A 38 -30.23 -6.97 21.32
C MET A 38 -29.54 -6.72 19.97
N LEU A 39 -30.26 -6.22 18.96
CA LEU A 39 -29.62 -5.79 17.70
C LEU A 39 -28.58 -4.70 17.89
N GLY A 40 -28.85 -3.73 18.76
CA GLY A 40 -27.86 -2.71 19.12
C GLY A 40 -26.59 -3.32 19.72
N ALA A 41 -26.73 -4.33 20.57
CA ALA A 41 -25.61 -5.05 21.16
C ALA A 41 -24.86 -5.92 20.15
N ILE A 42 -25.54 -6.55 19.19
CA ILE A 42 -24.90 -7.20 18.03
C ILE A 42 -24.13 -6.17 17.20
N GLY A 43 -24.68 -4.97 17.03
CA GLY A 43 -24.00 -3.85 16.36
C GLY A 43 -22.66 -3.49 17.01
N LEU A 44 -22.51 -3.65 18.33
CA LEU A 44 -21.22 -3.46 19.00
C LEU A 44 -20.15 -4.45 18.53
N LEU A 45 -20.54 -5.69 18.22
CA LEU A 45 -19.64 -6.71 17.67
C LEU A 45 -19.25 -6.42 16.21
N LEU A 46 -20.06 -5.63 15.49
CA LEU A 46 -19.76 -5.10 14.16
C LEU A 46 -18.86 -3.86 14.18
N GLY A 47 -18.47 -3.39 15.37
CA GLY A 47 -17.65 -2.18 15.53
C GLY A 47 -18.45 -0.88 15.43
N ASN A 48 -19.77 -0.92 15.57
CA ASN A 48 -20.58 0.30 15.66
C ASN A 48 -20.22 1.10 16.91
N ARG A 49 -20.34 2.43 16.82
CA ARG A 49 -20.05 3.31 17.96
C ARG A 49 -21.07 3.08 19.06
N ALA A 50 -20.58 2.93 20.28
CA ALA A 50 -21.42 2.88 21.47
C ALA A 50 -21.75 4.30 21.94
N ASP A 51 -23.02 4.55 22.28
CA ASP A 51 -23.39 5.72 23.10
C ASP A 51 -23.11 5.39 24.58
N THR A 52 -22.61 6.34 25.35
CA THR A 52 -22.34 6.16 26.79
C THR A 52 -23.62 6.01 27.61
N LYS A 53 -24.78 6.41 27.08
CA LYS A 53 -26.11 6.20 27.70
C LYS A 53 -26.60 4.76 27.66
N VAL A 54 -25.79 3.84 27.14
CA VAL A 54 -26.17 2.45 26.90
C VAL A 54 -25.98 1.55 28.13
N LEU A 55 -25.32 2.00 29.19
CA LEU A 55 -25.13 1.18 30.39
C LEU A 55 -26.42 1.03 31.20
N TRP A 56 -26.81 -0.20 31.51
CA TRP A 56 -27.96 -0.47 32.40
C TRP A 56 -27.64 -0.06 33.86
N ASN A 57 -26.46 -0.45 34.32
CA ASN A 57 -25.85 -0.10 35.60
C ASN A 57 -24.62 0.76 35.34
N GLY A 58 -24.72 2.03 35.71
CA GLY A 58 -23.67 3.02 35.52
C GLY A 58 -22.41 2.80 36.36
N SER A 59 -22.38 1.84 37.27
CA SER A 59 -21.16 1.48 38.03
C SER A 59 -20.40 0.27 37.46
N GLU A 60 -20.99 -0.46 36.51
CA GLU A 60 -20.42 -1.69 35.95
C GLU A 60 -20.09 -1.52 34.47
N LYS A 61 -19.16 -2.34 33.96
CA LYS A 61 -18.87 -2.36 32.52
C LYS A 61 -19.98 -3.12 31.77
N CYS A 62 -20.28 -2.66 30.56
CA CYS A 62 -21.07 -3.41 29.59
C CYS A 62 -20.15 -4.34 28.80
N ILE A 63 -20.61 -5.55 28.51
CA ILE A 63 -19.90 -6.54 27.70
C ILE A 63 -20.87 -7.09 26.64
N ALA A 64 -20.49 -7.01 25.38
CA ALA A 64 -21.09 -7.79 24.31
C ALA A 64 -20.01 -8.76 23.79
N GLU A 65 -20.30 -10.05 23.77
CA GLU A 65 -19.37 -11.10 23.35
C GLU A 65 -20.09 -12.09 22.45
N GLY A 66 -19.50 -12.37 21.28
CA GLY A 66 -19.99 -13.36 20.34
C GLY A 66 -18.90 -14.38 20.04
N THR A 67 -19.27 -15.66 20.10
CA THR A 67 -18.42 -16.76 19.62
C THR A 67 -18.84 -17.13 18.21
N PHE A 68 -17.87 -17.25 17.30
CA PHE A 68 -18.09 -17.50 15.89
C PHE A 68 -17.33 -18.72 15.39
N ASP A 69 -18.02 -19.62 14.68
CA ASP A 69 -17.39 -20.62 13.82
C ASP A 69 -17.01 -19.95 12.48
N ILE A 70 -15.73 -19.63 12.31
CA ILE A 70 -15.20 -18.89 11.15
C ILE A 70 -14.45 -19.76 10.13
N GLY A 71 -14.32 -21.06 10.40
CA GLY A 71 -13.61 -22.00 9.54
C GLY A 71 -14.02 -21.94 8.05
N PRO A 72 -15.33 -21.84 7.72
CA PRO A 72 -15.79 -21.79 6.33
C PRO A 72 -15.47 -20.51 5.54
N TYR A 73 -15.04 -19.42 6.18
CA TYR A 73 -14.91 -18.10 5.53
C TYR A 73 -13.51 -17.78 5.00
N GLY A 74 -12.49 -18.60 5.28
CA GLY A 74 -11.14 -18.39 4.77
C GLY A 74 -10.50 -17.07 5.21
N LEU A 75 -10.76 -16.61 6.44
CA LEU A 75 -10.33 -15.30 6.95
C LEU A 75 -8.87 -15.24 7.42
N GLN A 76 -8.07 -16.28 7.23
CA GLN A 76 -6.67 -16.33 7.68
C GLN A 76 -5.83 -15.13 7.23
N PRO A 77 -5.85 -14.71 5.95
CA PRO A 77 -5.06 -13.56 5.51
C PRO A 77 -5.47 -12.25 6.20
N LEU A 78 -6.75 -12.10 6.53
CA LEU A 78 -7.26 -10.91 7.22
C LEU A 78 -6.81 -10.87 8.69
N PHE A 79 -6.65 -12.03 9.33
CA PHE A 79 -6.10 -12.13 10.68
C PHE A 79 -4.59 -11.85 10.68
N GLU A 80 -3.86 -12.38 9.69
CA GLU A 80 -2.43 -12.12 9.52
C GLU A 80 -2.14 -10.62 9.25
N GLU A 81 -2.91 -9.97 8.37
CA GLU A 81 -2.81 -8.52 8.11
C GLU A 81 -3.06 -7.69 9.39
N GLY A 82 -3.91 -8.20 10.29
CA GLY A 82 -4.25 -7.57 11.56
C GLY A 82 -3.35 -7.93 12.74
N ASP A 83 -2.33 -8.78 12.54
CA ASP A 83 -1.49 -9.35 13.60
C ASP A 83 -2.31 -10.06 14.70
N LEU A 84 -3.27 -10.90 14.27
CA LEU A 84 -4.20 -11.62 15.14
C LEU A 84 -4.03 -13.13 15.05
N ASP A 85 -4.17 -13.81 16.18
CA ASP A 85 -4.21 -15.27 16.24
C ASP A 85 -5.51 -15.80 15.59
N TYR A 86 -5.35 -16.60 14.52
CA TYR A 86 -6.47 -17.23 13.84
C TYR A 86 -6.90 -18.53 14.54
N GLU A 87 -8.15 -18.57 14.96
CA GLU A 87 -8.80 -19.77 15.49
C GLU A 87 -10.14 -20.02 14.81
N LYS A 88 -10.46 -21.27 14.48
CA LYS A 88 -11.74 -21.63 13.84
C LYS A 88 -12.94 -21.22 14.69
N GLN A 89 -12.82 -21.34 16.01
CA GLN A 89 -13.75 -20.72 16.95
C GLN A 89 -13.12 -19.40 17.38
N THR A 90 -13.69 -18.30 16.93
CA THR A 90 -13.18 -16.96 17.25
C THR A 90 -14.15 -16.27 18.19
N VAL A 91 -13.61 -15.64 19.23
CA VAL A 91 -14.39 -14.82 20.17
C VAL A 91 -14.16 -13.36 19.86
N ILE A 92 -15.24 -12.62 19.63
CA ILE A 92 -15.23 -11.16 19.47
C ILE A 92 -15.92 -10.56 20.68
N ARG A 93 -15.23 -9.69 21.40
CA ARG A 93 -15.74 -9.03 22.61
C ARG A 93 -15.58 -7.53 22.54
N ARG A 94 -16.66 -6.80 22.84
CA ARG A 94 -16.67 -5.35 23.05
C ARG A 94 -16.98 -5.05 24.51
N GLU A 95 -16.14 -4.24 25.14
CA GLU A 95 -16.36 -3.74 26.49
C GLU A 95 -16.54 -2.22 26.50
N ILE A 96 -17.46 -1.73 27.32
CA ILE A 96 -17.67 -0.29 27.55
C ILE A 96 -17.69 -0.06 29.05
N SER A 97 -16.72 0.74 29.53
CA SER A 97 -16.62 1.08 30.95
C SER A 97 -17.58 2.21 31.33
N PRO A 98 -17.91 2.36 32.63
CA PRO A 98 -18.61 3.54 33.17
C PRO A 98 -18.01 4.88 32.76
N SER A 99 -16.68 4.94 32.61
CA SER A 99 -15.95 6.14 32.18
C SER A 99 -16.15 6.51 30.70
N GLY A 100 -16.89 5.69 29.95
CA GLY A 100 -17.08 5.82 28.50
C GLY A 100 -15.94 5.26 27.65
N LYS A 101 -14.81 4.85 28.25
CA LYS A 101 -13.75 4.13 27.53
C LYS A 101 -14.28 2.81 27.00
N SER A 102 -14.04 2.54 25.72
CA SER A 102 -14.48 1.32 25.06
C SER A 102 -13.30 0.55 24.48
N ARG A 103 -13.29 -0.77 24.68
CA ARG A 103 -12.22 -1.69 24.30
C ARG A 103 -12.80 -2.79 23.40
N ALA A 104 -12.06 -3.20 22.39
CA ALA A 104 -12.38 -4.35 21.54
C ALA A 104 -11.33 -5.43 21.72
N PHE A 105 -11.78 -6.68 21.63
CA PHE A 105 -10.93 -7.86 21.70
C PHE A 105 -11.35 -8.86 20.63
N ILE A 106 -10.37 -9.55 20.06
CA ILE A 106 -10.55 -10.71 19.19
C ILE A 106 -9.59 -11.78 19.69
N ASN A 107 -10.10 -12.95 20.07
CA ASN A 107 -9.32 -14.04 20.69
C ASN A 107 -8.42 -13.52 21.83
N ASP A 108 -9.03 -12.74 22.74
CA ASP A 108 -8.38 -12.07 23.87
C ASP A 108 -7.26 -11.06 23.54
N THR A 109 -6.94 -10.87 22.26
CA THR A 109 -6.01 -9.82 21.79
C THR A 109 -6.75 -8.47 21.68
N PRO A 110 -6.25 -7.40 22.31
CA PRO A 110 -6.86 -6.08 22.21
C PRO A 110 -6.67 -5.48 20.81
N VAL A 111 -7.75 -5.04 20.18
CA VAL A 111 -7.73 -4.50 18.81
C VAL A 111 -8.34 -3.11 18.71
N THR A 112 -8.02 -2.41 17.63
CA THR A 112 -8.70 -1.16 17.28
C THR A 112 -10.13 -1.44 16.79
N LEU A 113 -10.98 -0.41 16.84
CA LEU A 113 -12.34 -0.50 16.31
C LEU A 113 -12.38 -0.80 14.81
N ASP A 114 -11.39 -0.30 14.06
CA ASP A 114 -11.30 -0.51 12.62
C ASP A 114 -11.07 -1.99 12.27
N VAL A 115 -10.14 -2.65 12.99
CA VAL A 115 -9.87 -4.09 12.84
C VAL A 115 -11.10 -4.92 13.20
N MET A 116 -11.77 -4.60 14.33
CA MET A 116 -13.04 -5.25 14.70
C MET A 116 -14.10 -5.08 13.62
N LYS A 117 -14.25 -3.86 13.07
CA LYS A 117 -15.23 -3.61 12.01
C LYS A 117 -14.92 -4.41 10.75
N LYS A 118 -13.66 -4.45 10.31
CA LYS A 118 -13.21 -5.24 9.14
C LYS A 118 -13.57 -6.72 9.26
N ILE A 119 -13.39 -7.31 10.44
CA ILE A 119 -13.73 -8.71 10.70
C ILE A 119 -15.25 -8.89 10.89
N GLY A 120 -15.89 -8.02 11.67
CA GLY A 120 -17.31 -8.10 12.00
C GLY A 120 -18.21 -8.14 10.76
N VAL A 121 -17.97 -7.28 9.78
CA VAL A 121 -18.74 -7.25 8.51
C VAL A 121 -18.58 -8.50 7.64
N LYS A 122 -17.54 -9.32 7.90
CA LYS A 122 -17.36 -10.63 7.23
C LYS A 122 -18.09 -11.77 7.95
N LEU A 123 -18.49 -11.56 9.20
CA LEU A 123 -19.09 -12.58 10.05
C LEU A 123 -20.61 -12.41 10.21
N MET A 124 -21.08 -11.17 10.27
CA MET A 124 -22.50 -10.83 10.39
C MET A 124 -22.88 -9.69 9.46
N ASP A 125 -24.10 -9.75 8.96
CA ASP A 125 -24.71 -8.72 8.13
C ASP A 125 -26.11 -8.42 8.69
N VAL A 126 -26.26 -7.24 9.28
CA VAL A 126 -27.48 -6.79 9.95
C VAL A 126 -28.30 -5.94 9.00
N HIS A 127 -29.56 -6.33 8.81
CA HIS A 127 -30.54 -5.60 8.03
C HIS A 127 -31.59 -5.00 8.98
N SER A 128 -31.49 -3.69 9.20
CA SER A 128 -32.41 -2.89 10.03
C SER A 128 -32.72 -1.54 9.38
N GLN A 129 -33.68 -0.79 9.92
CA GLN A 129 -34.15 0.51 9.38
C GLN A 129 -33.06 1.58 9.20
N HIS A 130 -31.85 1.40 9.76
CA HIS A 130 -30.79 2.43 9.79
C HIS A 130 -29.48 2.06 9.06
N GLU A 131 -29.33 0.85 8.49
CA GLU A 131 -28.06 0.39 7.89
C GLU A 131 -28.12 0.16 6.36
N THR A 132 -28.97 0.90 5.67
CA THR A 132 -29.18 0.80 4.21
C THR A 132 -28.06 1.40 3.35
N LEU A 133 -27.07 2.06 3.95
CA LEU A 133 -26.10 2.91 3.24
C LEU A 133 -25.08 2.12 2.40
N ASP A 134 -24.57 0.99 2.89
CA ASP A 134 -23.57 0.21 2.13
C ASP A 134 -24.17 -0.52 0.91
N LEU A 135 -25.46 -0.85 0.98
CA LEU A 135 -26.20 -1.58 -0.07
C LEU A 135 -26.46 -0.71 -1.32
N GLY A 136 -26.51 0.61 -1.13
CA GLY A 136 -26.60 1.58 -2.22
C GLY A 136 -25.28 1.81 -2.96
N THR A 137 -24.16 1.26 -2.47
CA THR A 137 -22.85 1.50 -3.09
C THR A 137 -22.68 0.73 -4.39
N ARG A 138 -22.01 1.34 -5.36
CA ARG A 138 -21.67 0.70 -6.64
C ARG A 138 -20.77 -0.53 -6.44
N ALA A 139 -19.90 -0.50 -5.43
CA ALA A 139 -19.02 -1.63 -5.11
C ALA A 139 -19.83 -2.87 -4.67
N PHE A 140 -20.82 -2.68 -3.80
CA PHE A 140 -21.72 -3.77 -3.41
C PHE A 140 -22.50 -4.28 -4.63
N GLN A 141 -23.12 -3.40 -5.41
CA GLN A 141 -23.92 -3.79 -6.57
C GLN A 141 -23.10 -4.55 -7.63
N LEU A 142 -21.85 -4.15 -7.86
CA LEU A 142 -20.92 -4.89 -8.70
C LEU A 142 -20.65 -6.29 -8.14
N SER A 143 -20.44 -6.40 -6.82
CA SER A 143 -20.24 -7.69 -6.15
C SER A 143 -21.45 -8.61 -6.23
N VAL A 144 -22.68 -8.05 -6.21
CA VAL A 144 -23.94 -8.79 -6.38
C VAL A 144 -23.98 -9.42 -7.77
N ILE A 145 -23.72 -8.64 -8.82
CA ILE A 145 -23.69 -9.13 -10.19
C ILE A 145 -22.59 -10.18 -10.38
N ASP A 146 -21.40 -9.95 -9.83
CA ASP A 146 -20.30 -10.91 -9.94
C ASP A 146 -20.59 -12.23 -9.23
N ALA A 147 -21.22 -12.18 -8.06
CA ALA A 147 -21.64 -13.37 -7.34
C ALA A 147 -22.77 -14.12 -8.08
N PHE A 148 -23.74 -13.38 -8.63
CA PHE A 148 -24.81 -13.97 -9.45
C PHE A 148 -24.29 -14.63 -10.73
N ALA A 149 -23.29 -14.00 -11.38
CA ALA A 149 -22.64 -14.50 -12.58
C ALA A 149 -21.54 -15.54 -12.30
N GLU A 150 -21.27 -15.84 -11.02
CA GLU A 150 -20.20 -16.75 -10.58
C GLU A 150 -18.80 -16.35 -11.13
N ASN A 151 -18.54 -15.05 -11.24
CA ASN A 151 -17.32 -14.48 -11.83
C ASN A 151 -16.05 -14.64 -10.97
N GLY A 152 -16.03 -15.51 -9.96
CA GLY A 152 -14.90 -15.65 -9.02
C GLY A 152 -13.55 -15.79 -9.73
N GLU A 153 -13.43 -16.76 -10.62
CA GLU A 153 -12.21 -17.03 -11.39
C GLU A 153 -11.87 -15.89 -12.37
N LEU A 154 -12.87 -15.30 -13.03
CA LEU A 154 -12.65 -14.18 -13.95
C LEU A 154 -12.12 -12.94 -13.21
N ARG A 155 -12.59 -12.69 -11.99
CA ARG A 155 -12.10 -11.60 -11.15
C ARG A 155 -10.66 -11.83 -10.71
N GLU A 156 -10.30 -13.05 -10.31
CA GLU A 156 -8.91 -13.37 -9.94
C GLU A 156 -7.95 -13.19 -11.12
N ARG A 157 -8.31 -13.71 -12.29
CA ARG A 157 -7.53 -13.54 -13.52
C ARG A 157 -7.39 -12.07 -13.91
N TYR A 158 -8.47 -11.29 -13.79
CA TYR A 158 -8.44 -9.85 -14.03
C TYR A 158 -7.54 -9.12 -13.03
N TYR A 159 -7.69 -9.40 -11.74
CA TYR A 159 -6.91 -8.77 -10.68
C TYR A 159 -5.40 -9.04 -10.86
N GLY A 160 -5.02 -10.26 -11.21
CA GLY A 160 -3.63 -10.58 -11.55
C GLY A 160 -3.09 -9.80 -12.75
N ALA A 161 -3.91 -9.56 -13.78
CA ALA A 161 -3.55 -8.71 -14.91
C ALA A 161 -3.47 -7.23 -14.53
N TRP A 162 -4.38 -6.74 -13.69
CA TRP A 162 -4.38 -5.38 -13.16
C TRP A 162 -3.13 -5.10 -12.33
N HIS A 163 -2.74 -6.03 -11.44
CA HIS A 163 -1.52 -5.89 -10.64
C HIS A 163 -0.27 -5.81 -11.53
N ARG A 164 -0.16 -6.67 -12.56
CA ARG A 164 0.95 -6.60 -13.52
C ARG A 164 0.99 -5.27 -14.27
N TYR A 165 -0.18 -4.74 -14.65
CA TYR A 165 -0.29 -3.44 -15.29
C TYR A 165 0.18 -2.31 -14.36
N VAL A 166 -0.26 -2.28 -13.10
CA VAL A 166 0.14 -1.24 -12.13
C VAL A 166 1.66 -1.23 -11.95
N VAL A 167 2.26 -2.40 -11.70
CA VAL A 167 3.72 -2.52 -11.54
C VAL A 167 4.47 -2.07 -12.81
N ALA A 168 4.01 -2.48 -14.00
CA ALA A 168 4.65 -2.08 -15.25
C ALA A 168 4.47 -0.57 -15.55
N HIS A 169 3.32 0.00 -15.17
CA HIS A 169 3.03 1.42 -15.35
C HIS A 169 3.88 2.28 -14.42
N GLU A 170 4.00 1.93 -13.14
CA GLU A 170 4.88 2.61 -12.19
C GLU A 170 6.33 2.56 -12.66
N ALA A 171 6.83 1.38 -13.06
CA ALA A 171 8.19 1.24 -13.58
C ALA A 171 8.44 2.11 -14.83
N PHE A 172 7.46 2.18 -15.75
CA PHE A 172 7.54 3.03 -16.94
C PHE A 172 7.55 4.52 -16.60
N GLU A 173 6.67 4.97 -15.72
CA GLU A 173 6.60 6.37 -15.27
C GLU A 173 7.90 6.79 -14.57
N THR A 174 8.43 5.96 -13.66
CA THR A 174 9.69 6.23 -12.97
C THR A 174 10.85 6.38 -13.96
N LEU A 175 11.02 5.41 -14.87
CA LEU A 175 12.10 5.44 -15.86
C LEU A 175 11.94 6.59 -16.87
N THR A 176 10.70 6.92 -17.24
CA THR A 176 10.42 8.05 -18.14
C THR A 176 10.79 9.38 -17.50
N ASN A 177 10.48 9.56 -16.22
CA ASN A 177 10.87 10.75 -15.48
C ASN A 177 12.39 10.87 -15.32
N GLU A 178 13.08 9.76 -15.00
CA GLU A 178 14.55 9.71 -14.95
C GLU A 178 15.17 10.01 -16.33
N ALA A 179 14.63 9.42 -17.39
CA ALA A 179 15.07 9.65 -18.77
C ALA A 179 14.94 11.13 -19.18
N ASN A 180 13.81 11.76 -18.85
CA ASN A 180 13.56 13.16 -19.18
C ASN A 180 14.54 14.08 -18.44
N GLN A 181 14.83 13.80 -17.17
CA GLN A 181 15.82 14.57 -16.41
C GLN A 181 17.23 14.41 -16.99
N LEU A 182 17.66 13.18 -17.26
CA LEU A 182 18.99 12.91 -17.82
C LEU A 182 19.17 13.49 -19.22
N ARG A 183 18.12 13.49 -20.06
CA ARG A 183 18.16 14.13 -21.39
C ARG A 183 18.28 15.64 -21.31
N GLN A 184 17.64 16.30 -20.35
CA GLN A 184 17.81 17.75 -20.14
C GLN A 184 19.24 18.11 -19.75
N GLU A 185 19.90 17.25 -18.97
CA GLU A 185 21.29 17.43 -18.54
C GLU A 185 22.30 16.96 -19.60
N SER A 186 21.88 16.14 -20.57
CA SER A 186 22.76 15.45 -21.53
C SER A 186 23.58 16.39 -22.40
N ASP A 187 22.98 17.47 -22.93
CA ASP A 187 23.71 18.42 -23.77
C ASP A 187 24.82 19.14 -22.99
N PHE A 188 24.55 19.44 -21.72
CA PHE A 188 25.50 20.06 -20.81
C PHE A 188 26.63 19.09 -20.42
N VAL A 189 26.29 17.86 -20.04
CA VAL A 189 27.25 16.80 -19.72
C VAL A 189 28.16 16.51 -20.91
N LYS A 190 27.58 16.38 -22.11
CA LYS A 190 28.35 16.13 -23.34
C LYS A 190 29.29 17.28 -23.67
N PHE A 191 28.84 18.52 -23.52
CA PHE A 191 29.71 19.69 -23.73
C PHE A 191 30.89 19.72 -22.77
N GLN A 192 30.67 19.44 -21.47
CA GLN A 192 31.74 19.37 -20.47
C GLN A 192 32.71 18.21 -20.74
N LEU A 193 32.19 17.04 -21.10
CA LEU A 193 33.00 15.87 -21.43
C LEU A 193 33.87 16.12 -22.68
N ASP A 194 33.29 16.67 -23.74
CA ASP A 194 34.02 17.01 -24.97
C ASP A 194 35.14 18.03 -24.72
N GLU A 195 34.93 18.97 -23.81
CA GLU A 195 35.94 19.96 -23.40
C GLU A 195 37.13 19.29 -22.68
N LEU A 196 36.87 18.43 -21.70
CA LEU A 196 37.90 17.71 -20.95
C LEU A 196 38.65 16.69 -21.83
N ILE A 197 37.95 15.97 -22.70
CA ILE A 197 38.57 15.03 -23.65
C ILE A 197 39.50 15.77 -24.63
N LYS A 198 39.08 16.95 -25.13
CA LYS A 198 39.92 17.77 -26.01
C LYS A 198 41.16 18.31 -25.31
N ALA A 199 41.06 18.59 -24.00
CA ALA A 199 42.19 19.05 -23.20
C ALA A 199 43.29 17.99 -23.06
N ARG A 200 42.99 16.69 -23.18
CA ARG A 200 43.96 15.59 -23.10
C ARG A 200 44.88 15.73 -21.89
N LEU A 201 44.28 15.87 -20.72
CA LEU A 201 45.01 16.09 -19.48
C LEU A 201 45.83 14.85 -19.11
N VAL A 202 46.99 15.05 -18.49
CA VAL A 202 47.85 13.99 -17.99
C VAL A 202 48.16 14.24 -16.52
N GLU A 203 47.97 13.23 -15.66
CA GLU A 203 48.26 13.36 -14.23
C GLU A 203 49.74 13.73 -14.02
N GLY A 204 50.00 14.76 -13.21
CA GLY A 204 51.36 15.26 -12.92
C GLY A 204 51.91 16.29 -13.91
N GLU A 205 51.24 16.55 -15.04
CA GLU A 205 51.76 17.47 -16.06
C GLU A 205 51.84 18.92 -15.56
N GLN A 206 50.92 19.33 -14.67
CA GLN A 206 50.86 20.68 -14.16
C GLN A 206 52.09 21.00 -13.30
N GLU A 207 52.40 20.14 -12.35
CA GLU A 207 53.53 20.32 -11.44
C GLU A 207 54.87 20.31 -12.20
N GLU A 208 54.99 19.45 -13.22
CA GLU A 208 56.16 19.40 -14.10
C GLU A 208 56.32 20.69 -14.93
N LEU A 209 55.22 21.19 -15.51
CA LEU A 209 55.22 22.43 -16.30
C LEU A 209 55.47 23.67 -15.43
N GLU A 210 54.88 23.76 -14.24
CA GLU A 210 55.13 24.86 -13.30
C GLU A 210 56.61 24.91 -12.87
N GLY A 211 57.19 23.75 -12.55
CA GLY A 211 58.60 23.63 -12.20
C GLY A 211 59.52 24.03 -13.35
N SER A 212 59.20 23.58 -14.56
CA SER A 212 59.99 23.88 -15.77
C SER A 212 59.87 25.35 -16.19
N LEU A 213 58.67 25.93 -16.14
CA LEU A 213 58.40 27.30 -16.53
C LEU A 213 59.18 28.30 -15.66
N LYS A 214 59.30 28.03 -14.36
CA LYS A 214 60.09 28.85 -13.44
C LYS A 214 61.56 28.97 -13.88
N ILE A 215 62.12 27.90 -14.45
CA ILE A 215 63.48 27.91 -14.98
C ILE A 215 63.51 28.62 -16.34
N MET A 216 62.55 28.34 -17.22
CA MET A 216 62.46 28.93 -18.57
C MET A 216 62.29 30.45 -18.55
N GLU A 217 61.43 31.00 -17.69
CA GLU A 217 61.22 32.46 -17.57
C GLU A 217 62.47 33.22 -17.11
N HIS A 218 63.34 32.53 -16.38
CA HIS A 218 64.60 33.09 -15.90
C HIS A 218 65.81 32.56 -16.68
N ALA A 219 65.60 31.80 -17.76
CA ALA A 219 66.68 31.10 -18.46
C ALA A 219 67.75 32.06 -18.98
N GLU A 220 67.40 33.23 -19.49
CA GLU A 220 68.36 34.24 -19.96
C GLU A 220 69.24 34.79 -18.82
N ASP A 221 68.64 35.14 -17.68
CA ASP A 221 69.35 35.64 -16.50
C ASP A 221 70.22 34.55 -15.85
N ILE A 222 69.67 33.33 -15.74
CA ILE A 222 70.38 32.17 -15.22
C ILE A 222 71.59 31.84 -16.12
N LYS A 223 71.41 31.79 -17.45
CA LYS A 223 72.49 31.56 -18.43
C LYS A 223 73.57 32.64 -18.34
N THR A 224 73.17 33.90 -18.18
CA THR A 224 74.10 35.03 -18.01
C THR A 224 74.92 34.88 -16.73
N LYS A 225 74.30 34.50 -15.61
CA LYS A 225 74.99 34.26 -14.33
C LYS A 225 75.93 33.07 -14.38
N PHE A 226 75.55 31.95 -15.01
CA PHE A 226 76.46 30.82 -15.21
C PHE A 226 77.67 31.21 -16.08
N ASN A 227 77.46 31.96 -17.17
CA ASN A 227 78.56 32.46 -17.99
C ASN A 227 79.52 33.37 -17.21
N GLN A 228 79.00 34.25 -16.35
CA GLN A 228 79.83 35.08 -15.47
C GLN A 228 80.61 34.25 -14.46
N LEU A 229 79.98 33.25 -13.85
CA LEU A 229 80.62 32.36 -12.87
C LEU A 229 81.73 31.52 -13.52
N LEU A 230 81.43 30.89 -14.66
CA LEU A 230 82.39 30.09 -15.42
C LEU A 230 83.55 30.92 -15.97
N ALA A 231 83.31 32.19 -16.33
CA ALA A 231 84.40 33.12 -16.68
C ALA A 231 85.37 33.34 -15.51
N GLN A 232 84.87 33.51 -14.28
CA GLN A 232 85.72 33.70 -13.09
C GLN A 232 86.44 32.42 -12.67
N LEU A 233 85.79 31.27 -12.84
CA LEU A 233 86.31 30.00 -12.33
C LEU A 233 87.24 29.29 -13.31
N ASP A 234 86.98 29.34 -14.62
CA ASP A 234 87.77 28.57 -15.60
C ASP A 234 88.04 29.31 -16.93
N ARG A 235 87.06 30.00 -17.51
CA ARG A 235 87.11 30.46 -18.92
C ARG A 235 87.93 31.73 -19.20
N ALA A 236 88.32 32.50 -18.17
CA ALA A 236 89.18 33.68 -18.34
C ALA A 236 90.68 33.36 -18.17
N ASP A 237 91.55 34.16 -18.79
CA ASP A 237 93.02 34.01 -18.68
C ASP A 237 93.55 34.08 -17.23
N LEU A 238 92.81 34.75 -16.34
CA LEU A 238 93.11 34.91 -14.91
C LEU A 238 92.00 34.26 -14.05
N SER A 239 91.66 33.01 -14.36
CA SER A 239 90.62 32.25 -13.65
C SER A 239 91.12 31.61 -12.37
N ALA A 240 90.21 31.30 -11.44
CA ALA A 240 90.57 30.61 -10.20
C ALA A 240 91.26 29.27 -10.48
N ALA A 241 90.68 28.41 -11.34
CA ALA A 241 91.27 27.14 -11.72
C ALA A 241 92.64 27.32 -12.41
N GLY A 242 92.76 28.33 -13.28
CA GLY A 242 94.03 28.73 -13.91
C GLY A 242 95.11 29.07 -12.88
N ILE A 243 94.80 29.93 -11.91
CA ILE A 243 95.71 30.31 -10.81
C ILE A 243 96.15 29.08 -10.00
N PHE A 244 95.22 28.18 -9.68
CA PHE A 244 95.56 26.94 -8.96
C PHE A 244 96.46 26.02 -9.80
N ASN A 245 96.24 25.91 -11.11
CA ASN A 245 97.08 25.13 -12.01
C ASN A 245 98.49 25.72 -12.17
N GLU A 246 98.63 27.05 -12.19
CA GLU A 246 99.93 27.74 -12.26
C GLU A 246 100.72 27.69 -10.95
N ALA A 247 100.05 27.80 -9.80
CA ALA A 247 100.69 27.75 -8.48
C ALA A 247 101.13 26.32 -8.09
N ARG A 248 100.49 25.30 -8.66
CA ARG A 248 100.79 23.87 -8.43
C ARG A 248 102.27 23.51 -8.59
N PRO A 249 102.95 23.76 -9.72
CA PRO A 249 104.37 23.40 -9.90
C PRO A 249 105.29 24.11 -8.89
N ILE A 250 104.94 25.34 -8.48
CA ILE A 250 105.70 26.12 -7.49
C ILE A 250 105.62 25.43 -6.12
N LEU A 251 104.41 25.08 -5.68
CA LEU A 251 104.21 24.38 -4.41
C LEU A 251 104.79 22.96 -4.43
N ASN A 252 104.74 22.28 -5.58
CA ASN A 252 105.35 20.97 -5.76
C ASN A 252 106.88 21.03 -5.65
N ALA A 253 107.52 22.07 -6.20
CA ALA A 253 108.95 22.30 -6.01
C ALA A 253 109.30 22.53 -4.53
N LEU A 254 108.44 23.24 -3.78
CA LEU A 254 108.61 23.48 -2.33
C LEU A 254 108.44 22.20 -1.49
N ALA A 255 107.58 21.27 -1.91
CA ALA A 255 107.34 20.01 -1.21
C ALA A 255 108.60 19.11 -1.10
N ASN A 256 109.62 19.34 -1.93
CA ASN A 256 110.90 18.63 -1.86
C ASN A 256 111.78 19.05 -0.67
N TYR A 257 111.50 20.19 -0.04
CA TYR A 257 112.34 20.73 1.05
C TYR A 257 111.85 20.35 2.46
N SER A 258 110.59 19.94 2.65
CA SER A 258 110.04 19.56 3.96
C SER A 258 108.73 18.77 3.86
N ASP A 259 108.52 17.80 4.76
CA ASP A 259 107.25 17.08 4.89
C ASP A 259 106.07 18.01 5.25
N ARG A 260 106.32 19.15 5.93
CA ARG A 260 105.28 20.15 6.18
C ARG A 260 104.76 20.78 4.89
N TYR A 261 105.64 20.98 3.91
CA TYR A 261 105.28 21.52 2.60
C TYR A 261 104.61 20.46 1.72
N ARG A 262 104.95 19.17 1.89
CA ARG A 262 104.23 18.06 1.24
C ARG A 262 102.77 17.97 1.70
N HIS A 263 102.51 18.09 3.00
CA HIS A 263 101.13 18.13 3.51
C HIS A 263 100.35 19.38 3.01
N LEU A 264 101.03 20.53 2.81
CA LEU A 264 100.40 21.69 2.18
C LEU A 264 100.07 21.45 0.70
N LEU A 265 100.94 20.76 -0.04
CA LEU A 265 100.68 20.34 -1.42
C LEU A 265 99.47 19.41 -1.52
N GLU A 266 99.36 18.42 -0.63
CA GLU A 266 98.20 17.51 -0.59
C GLU A 266 96.87 18.26 -0.38
N ARG A 267 96.85 19.22 0.55
CA ARG A 267 95.68 20.08 0.77
C ARG A 267 95.38 20.98 -0.44
N PHE A 268 96.41 21.50 -1.10
CA PHE A 268 96.26 22.34 -2.28
C PHE A 268 95.70 21.54 -3.47
N GLU A 269 96.18 20.31 -3.69
CA GLU A 269 95.65 19.41 -4.72
C GLU A 269 94.20 19.04 -4.47
N SER A 270 93.81 18.78 -3.22
CA SER A 270 92.41 18.52 -2.87
C SER A 270 91.50 19.69 -3.26
N VAL A 271 91.89 20.93 -2.98
CA VAL A 271 91.10 22.12 -3.37
C VAL A 271 91.10 22.30 -4.89
N ARG A 272 92.20 22.01 -5.58
CA ARG A 272 92.29 22.09 -7.04
C ARG A 272 91.38 21.07 -7.73
N ILE A 273 91.32 19.85 -7.22
CA ILE A 273 90.43 18.79 -7.74
C ILE A 273 88.97 19.18 -7.51
N GLU A 274 88.62 19.59 -6.29
CA GLU A 274 87.26 20.04 -5.97
C GLU A 274 86.81 21.22 -6.85
N MET A 275 87.72 22.17 -7.12
CA MET A 275 87.45 23.29 -8.03
C MET A 275 87.14 22.81 -9.45
N ALA A 276 87.88 21.81 -9.95
CA ALA A 276 87.65 21.25 -11.28
C ALA A 276 86.31 20.50 -11.36
N ASP A 277 85.94 19.77 -10.31
CA ASP A 277 84.66 19.06 -10.24
C ASP A 277 83.48 20.05 -10.21
N ILE A 278 83.56 21.11 -9.40
CA ILE A 278 82.54 22.17 -9.35
C ILE A 278 82.40 22.86 -10.71
N VAL A 279 83.50 23.18 -11.39
CA VAL A 279 83.46 23.75 -12.75
C VAL A 279 82.75 22.81 -13.71
N SER A 280 83.09 21.52 -13.69
CA SER A 280 82.44 20.52 -14.56
C SER A 280 80.94 20.39 -14.29
N GLU A 281 80.50 20.46 -13.03
CA GLU A 281 79.07 20.44 -12.67
C GLU A 281 78.36 21.71 -13.17
N LEU A 282 78.98 22.89 -12.98
CA LEU A 282 78.43 24.17 -13.44
C LEU A 282 78.30 24.21 -14.97
N GLU A 283 79.25 23.65 -15.72
CA GLU A 283 79.15 23.51 -17.18
C GLU A 283 78.03 22.55 -17.59
N GLY A 284 77.86 21.46 -16.84
CA GLY A 284 76.75 20.52 -17.04
C GLY A 284 75.38 21.16 -16.82
N GLU A 285 75.21 21.97 -15.77
CA GLU A 285 73.97 22.70 -15.51
C GLU A 285 73.75 23.86 -16.50
N GLU A 286 74.81 24.59 -16.87
CA GLU A 286 74.75 25.64 -17.90
C GLU A 286 74.30 25.08 -19.25
N GLY A 287 74.79 23.88 -19.62
CA GLY A 287 74.42 23.18 -20.85
C GLY A 287 72.96 22.74 -20.91
N LYS A 288 72.30 22.53 -19.76
CA LYS A 288 70.88 22.17 -19.69
C LYS A 288 69.94 23.37 -19.88
N ILE A 289 70.45 24.59 -19.73
CA ILE A 289 69.65 25.81 -19.89
C ILE A 289 69.59 26.15 -21.37
N ASP A 290 68.43 25.83 -21.96
CA ASP A 290 68.05 26.19 -23.32
C ASP A 290 67.08 27.39 -23.26
N PHE A 291 67.45 28.49 -23.91
CA PHE A 291 66.59 29.66 -24.01
C PHE A 291 65.78 29.57 -25.31
N ASP A 292 64.55 29.08 -25.17
CA ASP A 292 63.60 28.94 -26.27
C ASP A 292 62.29 29.67 -25.93
N PRO A 293 62.10 30.89 -26.46
CA PRO A 293 60.88 31.66 -26.24
C PRO A 293 59.61 30.95 -26.69
N GLU A 294 59.68 30.12 -27.74
CA GLU A 294 58.50 29.40 -28.26
C GLU A 294 58.05 28.33 -27.28
N LYS A 295 58.98 27.51 -26.75
CA LYS A 295 58.67 26.51 -25.70
C LYS A 295 58.13 27.14 -24.42
N THR A 296 58.64 28.32 -24.06
CA THR A 296 58.17 29.05 -22.88
C THR A 296 56.71 29.48 -23.06
N GLU A 297 56.34 29.97 -24.24
CA GLU A 297 54.96 30.36 -24.54
C GLU A 297 54.04 29.14 -24.62
N GLU A 298 54.46 28.03 -25.24
CA GLU A 298 53.70 26.78 -25.27
C GLU A 298 53.39 26.25 -23.85
N ALA A 299 54.38 26.30 -22.95
CA ALA A 299 54.18 25.91 -21.54
C ALA A 299 53.19 26.84 -20.82
N LYS A 300 53.24 28.15 -21.08
CA LYS A 300 52.27 29.13 -20.53
C LYS A 300 50.87 28.90 -21.04
N GLU A 301 50.69 28.68 -22.35
CA GLU A 301 49.40 28.38 -22.96
C GLU A 301 48.82 27.09 -22.38
N ARG A 302 49.63 26.05 -22.22
CA ARG A 302 49.21 24.77 -21.63
C ARG A 302 48.78 24.93 -20.17
N LEU A 303 49.57 25.62 -19.34
CA LEU A 303 49.21 25.90 -17.95
C LEU A 303 47.96 26.78 -17.84
N SER A 304 47.81 27.77 -18.72
CA SER A 304 46.62 28.64 -18.76
C SER A 304 45.36 27.83 -19.06
N LEU A 305 45.40 26.89 -20.01
CA LEU A 305 44.30 25.97 -20.28
C LEU A 305 43.94 25.14 -19.03
N ILE A 306 44.93 24.57 -18.34
CA ILE A 306 44.72 23.76 -17.13
C ILE A 306 44.05 24.60 -16.04
N TYR A 307 44.55 25.80 -15.76
CA TYR A 307 43.97 26.70 -14.76
C TYR A 307 42.55 27.15 -15.12
N GLN A 308 42.29 27.44 -16.40
CA GLN A 308 40.95 27.79 -16.87
C GLN A 308 39.94 26.65 -16.61
N LEU A 309 40.33 25.40 -16.89
CA LEU A 309 39.50 24.23 -16.62
C LEU A 309 39.28 24.03 -15.11
N GLN A 310 40.34 24.14 -14.30
CA GLN A 310 40.26 24.07 -12.84
C GLN A 310 39.31 25.14 -12.28
N GLN A 311 39.43 26.38 -12.74
CA GLN A 311 38.56 27.47 -12.32
C GLN A 311 37.10 27.25 -12.75
N LYS A 312 36.89 26.82 -14.00
CA LYS A 312 35.55 26.58 -14.57
C LYS A 312 34.81 25.48 -13.81
N HIS A 313 35.51 24.40 -13.47
CA HIS A 313 34.95 23.25 -12.75
C HIS A 313 35.08 23.35 -11.22
N ARG A 314 35.79 24.37 -10.72
CA ARG A 314 36.09 24.61 -9.29
C ARG A 314 36.84 23.44 -8.64
N LEU A 315 37.84 22.93 -9.35
CA LEU A 315 38.69 21.82 -8.92
C LEU A 315 40.12 22.30 -8.71
N GLY A 316 40.83 21.68 -7.78
CA GLY A 316 42.17 22.11 -7.34
C GLY A 316 43.33 21.36 -7.97
N SER A 317 43.07 20.33 -8.78
CA SER A 317 44.12 19.51 -9.41
C SER A 317 43.70 18.90 -10.74
N VAL A 318 44.68 18.55 -11.57
CA VAL A 318 44.46 17.77 -12.80
C VAL A 318 43.83 16.40 -12.50
N LYS A 319 44.20 15.78 -11.38
CA LYS A 319 43.61 14.51 -10.93
C LYS A 319 42.11 14.61 -10.70
N GLU A 320 41.66 15.68 -10.06
CA GLU A 320 40.23 15.92 -9.85
C GLU A 320 39.49 16.16 -11.18
N LEU A 321 40.12 16.83 -12.15
CA LEU A 321 39.57 17.03 -13.49
C LEU A 321 39.43 15.70 -14.26
N LEU A 322 40.41 14.80 -14.14
CA LEU A 322 40.33 13.45 -14.73
C LEU A 322 39.23 12.61 -14.07
N GLN A 323 39.07 12.68 -12.75
CA GLN A 323 37.95 12.03 -12.06
C GLN A 323 36.59 12.56 -12.54
N LEU A 324 36.48 13.88 -12.71
CA LEU A 324 35.27 14.50 -13.26
C LEU A 324 35.01 14.02 -14.70
N GLN A 325 36.04 13.88 -15.52
CA GLN A 325 35.91 13.34 -16.88
C GLN A 325 35.34 11.91 -16.85
N ASP A 326 35.85 11.04 -15.98
CA ASP A 326 35.35 9.67 -15.82
C ASP A 326 33.88 9.65 -15.35
N ASP A 327 33.54 10.48 -14.37
CA ASP A 327 32.16 10.60 -13.86
C ASP A 327 31.19 11.09 -14.96
N LEU A 328 31.62 12.06 -15.78
CA LEU A 328 30.83 12.55 -16.92
C LEU A 328 30.72 11.51 -18.03
N GLN A 329 31.76 10.71 -18.26
CA GLN A 329 31.73 9.59 -19.22
C GLN A 329 30.70 8.54 -18.81
N ILE A 330 30.70 8.12 -17.53
CA ILE A 330 29.72 7.18 -16.98
C ILE A 330 28.29 7.72 -17.14
N LYS A 331 28.07 9.01 -16.83
CA LYS A 331 26.76 9.66 -17.01
C LYS A 331 26.32 9.68 -18.48
N SER A 332 27.23 9.99 -19.40
CA SER A 332 26.97 10.00 -20.83
C SER A 332 26.60 8.61 -21.37
N ASP A 333 27.32 7.57 -20.96
CA ASP A 333 27.07 6.19 -21.38
C ASP A 333 25.71 5.68 -20.87
N LYS A 334 25.32 6.08 -19.65
CA LYS A 334 24.00 5.77 -19.09
C LYS A 334 22.88 6.35 -19.97
N VAL A 335 23.04 7.59 -20.46
CA VAL A 335 22.06 8.21 -21.39
C VAL A 335 21.96 7.42 -22.70
N GLY A 336 23.06 6.86 -23.20
CA GLY A 336 23.07 6.03 -24.41
C GLY A 336 22.27 4.72 -24.28
N ASN A 337 22.23 4.10 -23.09
CA ASN A 337 21.52 2.83 -22.86
C ASN A 337 20.04 3.02 -22.47
N LEU A 338 19.66 4.23 -22.08
CA LEU A 338 18.33 4.58 -21.55
C LEU A 338 17.20 4.34 -22.54
N ASP A 339 17.43 4.56 -23.84
CA ASP A 339 16.43 4.32 -24.88
C ASP A 339 16.06 2.84 -25.01
N GLY A 340 17.05 1.95 -24.85
CA GLY A 340 16.85 0.51 -24.89
C GLY A 340 16.06 0.00 -23.68
N GLU A 341 16.39 0.50 -22.49
CA GLU A 341 15.67 0.19 -21.26
C GLU A 341 14.22 0.70 -21.32
N LEU A 342 14.02 1.94 -21.77
CA LEU A 342 12.69 2.55 -21.90
C LEU A 342 11.84 1.80 -22.92
N ALA A 343 12.41 1.36 -24.05
CA ALA A 343 11.72 0.50 -25.01
C ALA A 343 11.33 -0.86 -24.40
N SER A 344 12.21 -1.48 -23.61
CA SER A 344 11.94 -2.75 -22.94
C SER A 344 10.80 -2.64 -21.91
N VAL A 345 10.83 -1.61 -21.06
CA VAL A 345 9.78 -1.35 -20.06
C VAL A 345 8.47 -0.96 -20.74
N LYS A 346 8.51 -0.19 -21.83
CA LYS A 346 7.34 0.15 -22.63
C LYS A 346 6.68 -1.09 -23.23
N ASN A 347 7.45 -2.02 -23.80
CA ASN A 347 6.93 -3.28 -24.31
C ASN A 347 6.24 -4.12 -23.23
N LYS A 348 6.79 -4.15 -22.00
CA LYS A 348 6.15 -4.82 -20.85
C LYS A 348 4.84 -4.14 -20.45
N LEU A 349 4.81 -2.81 -20.43
CA LEU A 349 3.59 -2.04 -20.16
C LEU A 349 2.51 -2.30 -21.23
N ASP A 350 2.89 -2.32 -22.51
CA ASP A 350 1.95 -2.54 -23.61
C ASP A 350 1.38 -3.96 -23.59
N ASP A 351 2.20 -4.97 -23.28
CA ASP A 351 1.72 -6.34 -23.08
C ASP A 351 0.78 -6.45 -21.87
N ALA A 352 1.16 -5.86 -20.73
CA ALA A 352 0.32 -5.85 -19.53
C ALA A 352 -1.02 -5.12 -19.78
N THR A 353 -1.00 -4.03 -20.53
CA THR A 353 -2.19 -3.27 -20.93
C THR A 353 -3.10 -4.10 -21.83
N ARG A 354 -2.54 -4.82 -22.79
CA ARG A 354 -3.29 -5.73 -23.68
C ARG A 354 -3.94 -6.86 -22.88
N GLN A 355 -3.20 -7.50 -21.98
CA GLN A 355 -3.73 -8.56 -21.12
C GLN A 355 -4.85 -8.02 -20.21
N LEU A 356 -4.67 -6.84 -19.62
CA LEU A 356 -5.67 -6.19 -18.79
C LEU A 356 -6.96 -5.91 -19.58
N ALA A 357 -6.84 -5.40 -20.80
CA ALA A 357 -7.99 -5.14 -21.68
C ALA A 357 -8.72 -6.43 -22.08
N GLU A 358 -7.98 -7.50 -22.41
CA GLU A 358 -8.57 -8.81 -22.75
C GLU A 358 -9.35 -9.40 -21.57
N ARG A 359 -8.72 -9.46 -20.38
CA ARG A 359 -9.37 -9.99 -19.17
C ARG A 359 -10.52 -9.09 -18.71
N GLY A 360 -10.36 -7.78 -18.82
CA GLY A 360 -11.42 -6.80 -18.55
C GLY A 360 -12.61 -6.98 -19.47
N GLY A 361 -12.38 -7.23 -20.76
CA GLY A 361 -13.43 -7.53 -21.73
C GLY A 361 -14.15 -8.85 -21.44
N GLN A 362 -13.43 -9.89 -21.01
CA GLN A 362 -14.02 -11.17 -20.61
C GLN A 362 -14.91 -11.00 -19.36
N LEU A 363 -14.43 -10.30 -18.33
CA LEU A 363 -15.19 -10.04 -17.10
C LEU A 363 -16.42 -9.18 -17.36
N SER A 364 -16.26 -8.06 -18.08
CA SER A 364 -17.36 -7.17 -18.49
C SER A 364 -18.40 -7.91 -19.33
N GLY A 365 -17.97 -8.73 -20.29
CA GLY A 365 -18.86 -9.56 -21.11
C GLY A 365 -19.65 -10.59 -20.29
N SER A 366 -19.04 -11.20 -19.27
CA SER A 366 -19.75 -12.10 -18.35
C SER A 366 -20.80 -11.36 -17.53
N ARG A 367 -20.45 -10.19 -16.98
CA ARG A 367 -21.38 -9.31 -16.25
C ARG A 367 -22.58 -8.93 -17.12
N THR A 368 -22.35 -8.39 -18.33
CA THR A 368 -23.46 -7.95 -19.20
C THR A 368 -24.39 -9.10 -19.60
N LYS A 369 -23.86 -10.31 -19.81
CA LYS A 369 -24.67 -11.50 -20.10
C LYS A 369 -25.59 -11.89 -18.94
N SER A 370 -25.21 -11.58 -17.69
CA SER A 370 -25.98 -11.97 -16.51
C SER A 370 -27.15 -11.05 -16.20
N PHE A 371 -27.14 -9.80 -16.69
CA PHE A 371 -28.16 -8.78 -16.35
C PHE A 371 -29.59 -9.23 -16.62
N SER A 372 -29.86 -9.80 -17.79
CA SER A 372 -31.22 -10.26 -18.14
C SER A 372 -31.68 -11.43 -17.24
N GLY A 373 -30.78 -12.36 -16.94
CA GLY A 373 -31.06 -13.49 -16.05
C GLY A 373 -31.33 -13.03 -14.62
N PHE A 374 -30.49 -12.12 -14.12
CA PHE A 374 -30.64 -11.49 -12.81
C PHE A 374 -31.98 -10.77 -12.69
N GLY A 375 -32.30 -9.90 -13.66
CA GLY A 375 -33.57 -9.17 -13.70
C GLY A 375 -34.78 -10.10 -13.69
N LYS A 376 -34.79 -11.15 -14.52
CA LYS A 376 -35.91 -12.12 -14.55
C LYS A 376 -36.12 -12.84 -13.23
N GLN A 377 -35.05 -13.32 -12.59
CA GLN A 377 -35.15 -14.01 -11.30
C GLN A 377 -35.59 -13.07 -10.18
N MET A 378 -35.02 -11.85 -10.14
CA MET A 378 -35.43 -10.83 -9.19
C MET A 378 -36.92 -10.49 -9.32
N MET A 379 -37.40 -10.32 -10.56
CA MET A 379 -38.82 -10.03 -10.81
C MET A 379 -39.74 -11.16 -10.39
N ALA A 380 -39.35 -12.42 -10.59
CA ALA A 380 -40.11 -13.58 -10.12
C ALA A 380 -40.23 -13.59 -8.58
N LEU A 381 -39.10 -13.39 -7.88
CA LEU A 381 -39.08 -13.37 -6.40
C LEU A 381 -39.88 -12.20 -5.82
N LEU A 382 -39.75 -11.00 -6.42
CA LEU A 382 -40.50 -9.82 -5.99
C LEU A 382 -42.01 -10.02 -6.15
N ASN A 383 -42.44 -10.65 -7.25
CA ASN A 383 -43.84 -11.01 -7.45
C ASN A 383 -44.32 -12.02 -6.39
N GLU A 384 -43.51 -13.04 -6.07
CA GLU A 384 -43.83 -14.00 -5.01
C GLU A 384 -44.01 -13.32 -3.64
N LEU A 385 -43.23 -12.27 -3.38
CA LEU A 385 -43.26 -11.47 -2.15
C LEU A 385 -44.23 -10.28 -2.19
N GLY A 386 -45.19 -10.29 -3.11
CA GLY A 386 -46.28 -9.31 -3.14
C GLY A 386 -45.91 -7.94 -3.71
N ILE A 387 -44.88 -7.86 -4.56
CA ILE A 387 -44.50 -6.66 -5.31
C ILE A 387 -44.59 -6.95 -6.83
N PRO A 388 -45.80 -7.25 -7.36
CA PRO A 388 -45.99 -7.70 -8.75
C PRO A 388 -45.67 -6.64 -9.80
N GLU A 389 -45.83 -5.36 -9.46
CA GLU A 389 -45.62 -4.22 -10.36
C GLU A 389 -44.20 -3.65 -10.27
N ALA A 390 -43.29 -4.34 -9.57
CA ALA A 390 -41.90 -3.92 -9.49
C ALA A 390 -41.26 -3.86 -10.89
N ARG A 391 -40.22 -3.03 -10.99
CA ARG A 391 -39.32 -3.00 -12.14
C ARG A 391 -37.91 -2.85 -11.61
N LEU A 392 -37.01 -3.64 -12.19
CA LEU A 392 -35.59 -3.61 -11.91
C LEU A 392 -34.84 -3.51 -13.23
N ASP A 393 -33.93 -2.55 -13.32
CA ASP A 393 -33.02 -2.38 -14.44
C ASP A 393 -31.58 -2.29 -13.96
N VAL A 394 -30.64 -2.65 -14.82
CA VAL A 394 -29.20 -2.64 -14.51
C VAL A 394 -28.54 -1.65 -15.45
N GLU A 395 -28.22 -0.47 -14.95
CA GLU A 395 -27.45 0.52 -15.70
C GLU A 395 -25.97 0.12 -15.67
N HIS A 396 -25.35 0.04 -16.84
CA HIS A 396 -23.95 -0.34 -17.00
C HIS A 396 -23.20 0.74 -17.78
N LYS A 397 -22.09 1.21 -17.20
CA LYS A 397 -21.17 2.17 -17.83
C LYS A 397 -19.75 1.61 -17.78
N LYS A 398 -18.99 1.78 -18.86
CA LYS A 398 -17.55 1.49 -18.86
C LYS A 398 -16.78 2.60 -18.14
N THR A 399 -15.77 2.24 -17.37
CA THR A 399 -14.87 3.16 -16.66
C THR A 399 -13.42 2.88 -17.01
N ALA A 400 -12.51 3.72 -16.51
CA ALA A 400 -11.10 3.35 -16.48
C ALA A 400 -10.91 2.02 -15.71
N PRO A 401 -9.90 1.20 -16.06
CA PRO A 401 -9.58 0.00 -15.32
C PRO A 401 -9.25 0.31 -13.86
N THR A 402 -9.87 -0.42 -12.94
CA THR A 402 -9.63 -0.39 -11.50
C THR A 402 -9.32 -1.80 -11.00
N ALA A 403 -8.97 -1.99 -9.73
CA ALA A 403 -8.72 -3.33 -9.19
C ALA A 403 -9.90 -4.31 -9.33
N THR A 404 -11.14 -3.81 -9.49
CA THR A 404 -12.37 -4.62 -9.56
C THR A 404 -12.97 -4.70 -10.97
N GLY A 405 -12.35 -4.07 -11.98
CA GLY A 405 -12.85 -4.09 -13.35
C GLY A 405 -12.87 -2.71 -14.00
N ALA A 406 -13.42 -2.68 -15.21
CA ALA A 406 -13.66 -1.46 -16.00
C ALA A 406 -15.18 -1.20 -16.16
N ASP A 407 -15.98 -1.64 -15.19
CA ASP A 407 -17.44 -1.55 -15.21
C ASP A 407 -17.94 -0.82 -13.96
N SER A 408 -18.83 0.16 -14.17
CA SER A 408 -19.69 0.75 -13.16
C SER A 408 -21.10 0.22 -13.36
N ILE A 409 -21.64 -0.43 -12.32
CA ILE A 409 -22.99 -1.00 -12.32
C ILE A 409 -23.84 -0.23 -11.32
N GLU A 410 -25.05 0.14 -11.75
CA GLU A 410 -26.05 0.80 -10.93
C GLU A 410 -27.43 0.12 -11.09
N LEU A 411 -27.96 -0.43 -10.01
CA LEU A 411 -29.29 -1.04 -9.97
C LEU A 411 -30.35 0.04 -9.82
N LEU A 412 -31.28 0.09 -10.78
CA LEU A 412 -32.41 1.01 -10.77
C LEU A 412 -33.67 0.23 -10.44
N PHE A 413 -34.44 0.71 -9.47
CA PHE A 413 -35.65 0.04 -8.98
C PHE A 413 -36.85 0.97 -8.92
N SER A 414 -38.03 0.40 -9.13
CA SER A 414 -39.33 1.02 -8.85
C SER A 414 -40.27 -0.06 -8.35
N ALA A 415 -40.93 0.15 -7.22
CA ALA A 415 -41.89 -0.82 -6.66
C ALA A 415 -43.28 -0.75 -7.31
N ASN A 416 -43.62 0.40 -7.91
CA ASN A 416 -44.96 0.72 -8.36
C ASN A 416 -45.03 1.07 -9.84
N LYS A 417 -46.11 0.65 -10.49
CA LYS A 417 -46.40 0.98 -11.89
C LYS A 417 -46.53 2.49 -12.06
N GLY A 418 -45.85 3.04 -13.07
CA GLY A 418 -45.91 4.47 -13.40
C GLY A 418 -44.93 5.36 -12.63
N MET A 419 -44.20 4.83 -11.65
CA MET A 419 -43.09 5.53 -11.02
C MET A 419 -41.79 5.33 -11.82
N PRO A 420 -40.96 6.38 -11.99
CA PRO A 420 -39.69 6.26 -12.68
C PRO A 420 -38.73 5.36 -11.88
N LEU A 421 -37.89 4.63 -12.61
CA LEU A 421 -36.78 3.88 -12.02
C LEU A 421 -35.81 4.84 -11.33
N ARG A 422 -35.39 4.51 -10.11
CA ARG A 422 -34.43 5.30 -9.34
C ARG A 422 -33.31 4.42 -8.81
N PRO A 423 -32.09 4.96 -8.63
CA PRO A 423 -31.02 4.23 -7.93
C PRO A 423 -31.48 3.71 -6.58
N LEU A 424 -31.05 2.51 -6.19
CA LEU A 424 -31.42 1.90 -4.90
C LEU A 424 -31.18 2.82 -3.70
N ALA A 425 -30.10 3.61 -3.73
CA ALA A 425 -29.77 4.57 -2.67
C ALA A 425 -30.82 5.68 -2.47
N GLN A 426 -31.65 5.94 -3.48
CA GLN A 426 -32.68 6.99 -3.48
C GLN A 426 -34.10 6.45 -3.26
N VAL A 427 -34.24 5.13 -3.15
CA VAL A 427 -35.53 4.50 -2.83
C VAL A 427 -35.72 4.58 -1.33
N ALA A 428 -36.79 5.23 -0.88
CA ALA A 428 -37.06 5.45 0.54
C ALA A 428 -37.22 4.11 1.29
N SER A 429 -36.75 4.07 2.54
CA SER A 429 -36.88 2.94 3.46
C SER A 429 -38.35 2.63 3.73
N GLY A 430 -38.80 1.44 3.30
CA GLY A 430 -40.12 0.89 3.58
C GLY A 430 -40.09 -0.63 3.42
N GLY A 431 -41.15 -1.33 3.85
CA GLY A 431 -41.19 -2.80 3.83
C GLY A 431 -40.93 -3.43 2.44
N GLU A 432 -41.26 -2.72 1.35
CA GLU A 432 -40.95 -3.14 -0.02
C GLU A 432 -39.45 -3.17 -0.31
N PHE A 433 -38.70 -2.19 0.22
CA PHE A 433 -37.25 -2.14 0.06
C PHE A 433 -36.57 -3.27 0.86
N SER A 434 -37.03 -3.54 2.08
CA SER A 434 -36.53 -4.67 2.88
C SER A 434 -36.76 -6.01 2.17
N ARG A 435 -37.92 -6.19 1.53
CA ARG A 435 -38.22 -7.37 0.71
C ARG A 435 -37.34 -7.45 -0.55
N LEU A 436 -37.07 -6.33 -1.22
CA LEU A 436 -36.12 -6.29 -2.34
C LEU A 436 -34.72 -6.73 -1.91
N MET A 437 -34.23 -6.23 -0.76
CA MET A 437 -32.94 -6.62 -0.22
C MET A 437 -32.90 -8.10 0.16
N PHE A 438 -33.98 -8.61 0.75
CA PHE A 438 -34.12 -10.04 1.00
C PHE A 438 -34.05 -10.86 -0.29
N CYS A 439 -34.73 -10.46 -1.38
CA CYS A 439 -34.62 -11.14 -2.67
C CYS A 439 -33.19 -11.18 -3.21
N ILE A 440 -32.47 -10.05 -3.13
CA ILE A 440 -31.05 -9.99 -3.55
C ILE A 440 -30.22 -10.97 -2.72
N LYS A 441 -30.32 -10.91 -1.38
CA LYS A 441 -29.57 -11.80 -0.49
C LYS A 441 -29.94 -13.27 -0.69
N TYR A 442 -31.21 -13.56 -0.94
CA TYR A 442 -31.70 -14.91 -1.23
C TYR A 442 -31.10 -15.48 -2.52
N LEU A 443 -31.00 -14.69 -3.59
CA LEU A 443 -30.32 -15.12 -4.82
C LEU A 443 -28.83 -15.35 -4.59
N LEU A 444 -28.17 -14.45 -3.86
CA LEU A 444 -26.74 -14.56 -3.57
C LEU A 444 -26.43 -15.80 -2.73
N ALA A 445 -27.26 -16.08 -1.72
CA ALA A 445 -27.10 -17.25 -0.86
C ALA A 445 -27.10 -18.58 -1.62
N GLN A 446 -27.72 -18.66 -2.80
CA GLN A 446 -27.68 -19.88 -3.61
C GLN A 446 -26.31 -20.11 -4.26
N LYS A 447 -25.51 -19.05 -4.43
CA LYS A 447 -24.26 -19.03 -5.20
C LYS A 447 -23.03 -18.85 -4.34
N THR A 448 -23.14 -18.11 -3.23
CA THR A 448 -22.00 -17.73 -2.39
C THR A 448 -22.24 -18.00 -0.90
N ALA A 449 -21.16 -18.21 -0.15
CA ALA A 449 -21.22 -18.22 1.30
C ALA A 449 -21.46 -16.78 1.79
N LEU A 450 -22.53 -16.56 2.55
CA LEU A 450 -22.83 -15.29 3.20
C LEU A 450 -22.48 -15.38 4.69
N PRO A 451 -22.17 -14.24 5.33
CA PRO A 451 -22.13 -14.15 6.79
C PRO A 451 -23.47 -14.56 7.42
N THR A 452 -23.49 -14.66 8.74
CA THR A 452 -24.75 -14.78 9.48
C THR A 452 -25.63 -13.57 9.18
N LEU A 453 -26.83 -13.81 8.66
CA LEU A 453 -27.76 -12.73 8.34
C LEU A 453 -28.67 -12.44 9.52
N VAL A 454 -28.70 -11.18 9.93
CA VAL A 454 -29.62 -10.70 10.97
C VAL A 454 -30.68 -9.84 10.29
N LEU A 455 -31.94 -10.23 10.40
CA LEU A 455 -33.06 -9.65 9.66
C LEU A 455 -34.08 -9.08 10.64
N ASP A 456 -34.21 -7.75 10.65
CA ASP A 456 -35.23 -7.04 11.41
C ASP A 456 -36.30 -6.48 10.48
N GLU A 457 -37.56 -6.55 10.92
CA GLU A 457 -38.71 -5.89 10.27
C GLU A 457 -38.96 -6.21 8.78
N ILE A 458 -38.39 -7.30 8.24
CA ILE A 458 -38.63 -7.73 6.85
C ILE A 458 -40.10 -8.13 6.62
N ASP A 459 -40.78 -8.50 7.70
CA ASP A 459 -42.19 -8.86 7.73
C ASP A 459 -43.14 -7.65 7.84
N THR A 460 -42.62 -6.41 7.86
CA THR A 460 -43.44 -5.21 7.93
C THR A 460 -44.34 -5.05 6.70
N GLY A 461 -45.63 -4.91 6.94
CA GLY A 461 -46.63 -4.77 5.88
C GLY A 461 -46.87 -6.06 5.09
N VAL A 462 -46.51 -7.21 5.65
CA VAL A 462 -46.72 -8.54 5.05
C VAL A 462 -47.76 -9.31 5.85
N SER A 463 -48.67 -10.01 5.17
CA SER A 463 -49.66 -10.87 5.81
C SER A 463 -50.09 -12.03 4.91
N GLY A 464 -50.78 -13.01 5.49
CA GLY A 464 -51.37 -14.14 4.76
C GLY A 464 -50.35 -14.96 3.96
N GLU A 465 -50.66 -15.21 2.69
CA GLU A 465 -49.86 -16.06 1.79
C GLU A 465 -48.43 -15.53 1.59
N ILE A 466 -48.24 -14.20 1.58
CA ILE A 466 -46.90 -13.61 1.41
C ILE A 466 -46.01 -13.95 2.62
N ALA A 467 -46.57 -13.94 3.83
CA ALA A 467 -45.83 -14.31 5.05
C ALA A 467 -45.39 -15.78 5.03
N ILE A 468 -46.25 -16.67 4.51
CA ILE A 468 -45.93 -18.09 4.34
C ILE A 468 -44.78 -18.27 3.34
N ARG A 469 -44.83 -17.58 2.20
CA ARG A 469 -43.77 -17.63 1.18
C ARG A 469 -42.44 -17.10 1.71
N LEU A 470 -42.47 -15.98 2.42
CA LEU A 470 -41.29 -15.39 3.05
C LEU A 470 -40.66 -16.38 4.05
N GLY A 471 -41.47 -17.00 4.92
CA GLY A 471 -41.01 -18.03 5.86
C GLY A 471 -40.38 -19.24 5.15
N LYS A 472 -40.98 -19.72 4.05
CA LYS A 472 -40.43 -20.81 3.24
C LYS A 472 -39.09 -20.45 2.61
N MET A 473 -38.96 -19.24 2.07
CA MET A 473 -37.69 -18.75 1.50
C MET A 473 -36.61 -18.64 2.57
N MET A 474 -36.94 -18.10 3.75
CA MET A 474 -36.01 -18.05 4.89
C MET A 474 -35.55 -19.45 5.30
N LYS A 475 -36.46 -20.43 5.35
CA LYS A 475 -36.13 -21.82 5.67
C LYS A 475 -35.22 -22.47 4.62
N ALA A 476 -35.52 -22.25 3.34
CA ALA A 476 -34.69 -22.74 2.24
C ALA A 476 -33.27 -22.15 2.30
N MET A 477 -33.17 -20.84 2.56
CA MET A 477 -31.90 -20.16 2.74
C MET A 477 -31.13 -20.68 3.97
N ALA A 478 -31.85 -20.95 5.06
CA ALA A 478 -31.28 -21.47 6.29
C ALA A 478 -30.63 -22.86 6.15
N GLY A 479 -30.92 -23.59 5.07
CA GLY A 479 -30.27 -24.87 4.77
C GLY A 479 -28.77 -24.74 4.52
N ARG A 480 -28.28 -23.56 4.13
CA ARG A 480 -26.84 -23.31 3.83
C ARG A 480 -26.25 -22.14 4.63
N HIS A 481 -27.09 -21.27 5.18
CA HIS A 481 -26.65 -20.04 5.87
C HIS A 481 -27.36 -19.91 7.22
N GLN A 482 -26.75 -19.16 8.13
CA GLN A 482 -27.38 -18.87 9.41
C GLN A 482 -28.22 -17.61 9.31
N LEU A 483 -29.48 -17.68 9.74
CA LEU A 483 -30.40 -16.55 9.81
C LEU A 483 -30.81 -16.30 11.26
N LEU A 484 -30.84 -15.04 11.66
CA LEU A 484 -31.42 -14.55 12.90
C LEU A 484 -32.52 -13.54 12.56
N VAL A 485 -33.78 -13.93 12.73
CA VAL A 485 -34.93 -13.15 12.28
C VAL A 485 -35.70 -12.65 13.48
N ILE A 486 -35.97 -11.35 13.53
CA ILE A 486 -36.90 -10.75 14.47
C ILE A 486 -38.24 -10.58 13.75
N SER A 487 -39.28 -11.21 14.29
CA SER A 487 -40.58 -11.26 13.63
C SER A 487 -41.74 -11.23 14.61
N HIS A 488 -42.87 -10.70 14.14
CA HIS A 488 -44.15 -10.72 14.83
C HIS A 488 -45.16 -11.65 14.14
N LEU A 489 -44.77 -12.30 13.04
CA LEU A 489 -45.66 -13.15 12.26
C LEU A 489 -45.54 -14.63 12.65
N PRO A 490 -46.66 -15.30 13.01
CA PRO A 490 -46.63 -16.72 13.39
C PRO A 490 -46.14 -17.61 12.24
N GLN A 491 -46.38 -17.22 10.99
CA GLN A 491 -45.95 -17.96 9.80
C GLN A 491 -44.43 -18.05 9.68
N ILE A 492 -43.69 -17.03 10.15
CA ILE A 492 -42.23 -17.01 10.14
C ILE A 492 -41.68 -17.75 11.35
N ALA A 493 -42.22 -17.48 12.55
CA ALA A 493 -41.84 -18.16 13.78
C ALA A 493 -42.01 -19.69 13.70
N ALA A 494 -43.06 -20.15 13.01
CA ALA A 494 -43.30 -21.56 12.78
C ALA A 494 -42.22 -22.27 11.93
N LYS A 495 -41.42 -21.55 11.12
CA LYS A 495 -40.34 -22.15 10.32
C LYS A 495 -39.00 -22.25 11.04
N ALA A 496 -38.88 -21.63 12.22
CA ALA A 496 -37.66 -21.60 12.99
C ALA A 496 -37.11 -23.00 13.33
N ASP A 497 -35.78 -23.15 13.29
CA ASP A 497 -35.07 -24.27 13.91
C ASP A 497 -34.90 -24.03 15.41
N CYS A 498 -34.71 -22.77 15.81
CA CYS A 498 -34.72 -22.34 17.21
C CYS A 498 -35.60 -21.10 17.36
N HIS A 499 -36.55 -21.17 18.29
CA HIS A 499 -37.49 -20.09 18.58
C HIS A 499 -37.21 -19.52 19.96
N TYR A 500 -36.92 -18.23 20.02
CA TYR A 500 -36.74 -17.48 21.26
C TYR A 500 -37.89 -16.50 21.48
N TYR A 501 -38.21 -16.28 22.74
CA TYR A 501 -39.23 -15.34 23.17
C TYR A 501 -38.60 -14.24 24.03
N ALA A 502 -38.75 -12.99 23.58
CA ALA A 502 -38.33 -11.80 24.29
C ALA A 502 -39.49 -11.25 25.14
N TYR A 503 -39.25 -11.06 26.43
CA TYR A 503 -40.27 -10.60 27.38
C TYR A 503 -39.70 -9.63 28.42
N LYS A 504 -40.59 -8.83 29.01
CA LYS A 504 -40.25 -7.96 30.14
C LYS A 504 -40.47 -8.71 31.44
N ASP A 505 -39.44 -8.78 32.27
CA ASP A 505 -39.55 -9.26 33.64
C ASP A 505 -39.52 -8.04 34.57
N SER A 506 -40.66 -7.69 35.16
CA SER A 506 -40.76 -6.58 36.10
C SER A 506 -40.66 -7.14 37.52
N LYS A 507 -39.44 -7.29 38.04
CA LYS A 507 -39.19 -7.67 39.44
C LYS A 507 -38.87 -6.42 40.27
N GLY A 508 -39.76 -6.07 41.19
CA GLY A 508 -39.58 -4.94 42.10
C GLY A 508 -39.74 -3.57 41.40
N THR A 509 -38.75 -2.68 41.54
CA THR A 509 -38.78 -1.31 41.01
C THR A 509 -38.12 -1.14 39.63
N LYS A 510 -37.62 -2.23 39.03
CA LYS A 510 -36.91 -2.20 37.74
C LYS A 510 -37.53 -3.18 36.74
N THR A 511 -37.47 -2.80 35.46
CA THR A 511 -37.92 -3.62 34.33
C THR A 511 -36.70 -4.19 33.61
N PHE A 512 -36.69 -5.50 33.39
CA PHE A 512 -35.61 -6.23 32.71
C PHE A 512 -36.11 -6.75 31.37
N SER A 513 -35.31 -6.66 30.32
CA SER A 513 -35.55 -7.36 29.06
C SER A 513 -34.86 -8.71 29.10
N ARG A 514 -35.63 -9.80 28.94
CA ARG A 514 -35.13 -11.17 28.96
C ARG A 514 -35.49 -11.89 27.67
N ILE A 515 -34.65 -12.83 27.27
CA ILE A 515 -34.92 -13.72 26.14
C ILE A 515 -34.73 -15.15 26.63
N LYS A 516 -35.68 -16.03 26.33
CA LYS A 516 -35.57 -17.46 26.58
C LYS A 516 -35.77 -18.26 25.31
N LYS A 517 -35.07 -19.39 25.20
CA LYS A 517 -35.35 -20.40 24.16
C LYS A 517 -36.63 -21.15 24.54
N LEU A 518 -37.54 -21.31 23.59
CA LEU A 518 -38.79 -22.04 23.80
C LEU A 518 -38.58 -23.53 23.58
N THR A 519 -39.19 -24.34 24.45
CA THR A 519 -39.45 -25.76 24.22
C THR A 519 -40.48 -25.96 23.10
N GLU A 520 -40.67 -27.20 22.61
CA GLU A 520 -41.66 -27.48 21.56
C GLU A 520 -43.08 -27.11 22.01
N GLU A 521 -43.44 -27.41 23.26
CA GLU A 521 -44.76 -27.09 23.82
C GLU A 521 -44.93 -25.58 23.99
N GLU A 522 -43.93 -24.89 24.55
CA GLU A 522 -43.97 -23.44 24.70
C GLU A 522 -44.01 -22.73 23.35
N ARG A 523 -43.35 -23.29 22.34
CA ARG A 523 -43.37 -22.79 20.95
C ARG A 523 -44.76 -22.89 20.34
N VAL A 524 -45.43 -24.05 20.49
CA VAL A 524 -46.83 -24.20 20.03
C VAL A 524 -47.73 -23.19 20.73
N GLU A 525 -47.58 -23.02 22.05
CA GLU A 525 -48.36 -22.07 22.82
C GLU A 525 -48.11 -20.62 22.37
N GLU A 526 -46.86 -20.23 22.16
CA GLU A 526 -46.50 -18.89 21.71
C GLU A 526 -47.02 -18.60 20.30
N ILE A 527 -46.87 -19.53 19.35
CA ILE A 527 -47.43 -19.37 18.01
C ILE A 527 -48.96 -19.31 18.07
N ALA A 528 -49.59 -20.11 18.93
CA ALA A 528 -51.04 -20.04 19.14
C ALA A 528 -51.47 -18.69 19.71
N LYS A 529 -50.69 -18.09 20.62
CA LYS A 529 -50.91 -16.73 21.13
C LYS A 529 -50.76 -15.68 20.05
N MET A 530 -49.77 -15.81 19.18
CA MET A 530 -49.60 -14.90 18.03
C MET A 530 -50.79 -14.97 17.06
N ILE A 531 -51.47 -16.13 16.94
CA ILE A 531 -52.67 -16.31 16.10
C ILE A 531 -53.94 -15.82 16.80
N GLY A 532 -54.15 -16.22 18.06
CA GLY A 532 -55.43 -16.12 18.77
C GLY A 532 -55.46 -15.20 20.00
N GLY A 533 -54.36 -14.52 20.32
CA GLY A 533 -54.20 -13.70 21.50
C GLY A 533 -53.80 -14.46 22.78
N GLU A 534 -53.68 -13.76 23.91
CA GLU A 534 -53.11 -14.26 25.19
C GLU A 534 -53.68 -15.59 25.71
N LYS A 535 -54.95 -15.88 25.42
CA LYS A 535 -55.63 -17.13 25.81
C LYS A 535 -56.07 -17.88 24.56
N PRO A 536 -55.14 -18.55 23.85
CA PRO A 536 -55.48 -19.18 22.58
C PRO A 536 -56.45 -20.35 22.80
N SER A 537 -57.38 -20.52 21.87
CA SER A 537 -58.30 -21.66 21.86
C SER A 537 -57.58 -22.97 21.53
N SER A 538 -58.25 -24.11 21.71
CA SER A 538 -57.73 -25.40 21.23
C SER A 538 -57.46 -25.37 19.72
N LEU A 539 -58.34 -24.75 18.94
CA LEU A 539 -58.20 -24.60 17.49
C LEU A 539 -56.98 -23.75 17.10
N ALA A 540 -56.68 -22.68 17.86
CA ALA A 540 -55.49 -21.87 17.62
C ALA A 540 -54.19 -22.67 17.86
N ARG A 541 -54.18 -23.57 18.85
CA ARG A 541 -53.05 -24.49 19.09
C ARG A 541 -52.91 -25.54 17.99
N GLU A 542 -54.02 -26.02 17.43
CA GLU A 542 -54.01 -26.95 16.31
C GLU A 542 -53.44 -26.30 15.04
N ASN A 543 -53.90 -25.09 14.72
CA ASN A 543 -53.35 -24.28 13.62
C ASN A 543 -51.85 -23.98 13.82
N ALA A 544 -51.43 -23.65 15.05
CA ALA A 544 -50.02 -23.48 15.36
C ALA A 544 -49.18 -24.73 15.07
N ARG A 545 -49.68 -25.93 15.40
CA ARG A 545 -49.01 -27.19 15.06
C ARG A 545 -48.94 -27.43 13.55
N GLU A 546 -50.02 -27.14 12.84
CA GLU A 546 -50.04 -27.26 11.38
C GLU A 546 -49.00 -26.35 10.71
N LEU A 547 -48.86 -25.11 11.17
CA LEU A 547 -47.86 -24.16 10.65
C LEU A 547 -46.42 -24.62 10.91
N ILE A 548 -46.16 -25.26 12.06
CA ILE A 548 -44.83 -25.78 12.43
C ILE A 548 -44.47 -27.03 11.61
N LEU A 549 -45.47 -27.86 11.29
CA LEU A 549 -45.28 -29.09 10.51
C LEU A 549 -45.12 -28.85 9.01
N GLY A 550 -45.89 -27.91 8.45
CA GLY A 550 -45.72 -27.46 7.06
C GLY A 550 -44.47 -26.63 6.88
#